data_AF-A0A9D2IHX0-F1
#
_entry.id   AF-A0A9D2IHX0-F1
#
_cell.length_a   1.000
_cell.length_b   1.000
_cell.length_c   1.000
_cell.angle_alpha   90.00
_cell.angle_beta   90.00
_cell.angle_gamma   90.00
#
_symmetry.space_group_name_H-M   'P 1'
#
loop_
_entity.id
_entity.type
_entity.pdbx_description
1 polymer ?
#
loop_
_entity_poly.entity_id
_entity_poly.type
_entity_poly.pdbx_seq_one_letter_code
_entity_poly.pdbx_strand_id
1 'polypeptide(L)'
;MSKWLKLAMGTLLVCCMTAAVYGCAGGEGEENKETGIVFETTTEADVNVLKGEGTNVAVTVKEDGQAVTEGVTWTSSDTAVATVADGTVTGVAHGEATVTVAYGGEEKEFAVTVYDVFVDSEEDWISVYDYEGESQGNWYLLTADITLTKPSIMYNDAQHEFTPVFTGRVNGDGHKITYSESRLFGNVKEGAVIENLVLDANTGFYWGSALCWELNASTVRNIQIDAEHVYDIQYVVAEGVGWIQAANIGGVIYYVANGSVVENVTGTVDFSSLTNISSKFGAVVGLAENSTIKDCSVTVYKPEGVINTIRPVASNTDSEEINCTATNETVALGEYTYEYYIQDGDDWVKSEENSGTKEGPIGHTVILPQIAIDGYTFDADNENNVMSAIVKEDGTTVLKAYYTKNA
;
A
#
# COMPACT_ATOMS: atom_id res chain seq x y z
N MET A 1 2.20 -35.46 -21.41
CA MET A 1 1.25 -34.63 -20.64
C MET A 1 2.08 -33.84 -19.64
N SER A 2 2.76 -32.78 -20.10
CA SER A 2 2.33 -31.34 -20.08
C SER A 2 2.23 -30.80 -18.65
N LYS A 3 3.26 -30.14 -18.10
CA LYS A 3 3.63 -28.71 -18.29
C LYS A 3 2.46 -27.74 -18.10
N TRP A 4 2.48 -27.01 -16.98
CA TRP A 4 1.94 -25.64 -16.78
C TRP A 4 2.89 -24.97 -15.77
N LEU A 5 3.86 -24.17 -16.22
CA LEU A 5 3.81 -22.73 -16.55
C LEU A 5 3.76 -21.85 -15.29
N LYS A 6 4.95 -21.55 -14.72
CA LYS A 6 5.17 -20.33 -13.93
C LYS A 6 5.59 -19.24 -14.91
N LEU A 7 4.78 -18.19 -14.99
CA LEU A 7 4.97 -17.03 -15.85
C LEU A 7 5.99 -16.11 -15.18
N ALA A 8 7.15 -15.92 -15.79
CA ALA A 8 8.10 -14.87 -15.42
C ALA A 8 7.73 -13.61 -16.21
N MET A 9 7.40 -12.52 -15.51
CA MET A 9 7.14 -11.21 -16.09
C MET A 9 8.49 -10.51 -16.30
N GLY A 10 8.75 -10.09 -17.53
CA GLY A 10 10.08 -9.73 -18.01
C GLY A 10 10.47 -8.29 -17.73
N THR A 11 11.76 -8.08 -17.49
CA THR A 11 12.42 -6.78 -17.57
C THR A 11 13.29 -6.79 -18.82
N LEU A 12 12.99 -5.87 -19.73
CA LEU A 12 13.61 -5.75 -21.05
C LEU A 12 14.96 -5.00 -20.89
N LEU A 13 16.08 -5.72 -20.84
CA LEU A 13 17.40 -5.10 -20.93
C LEU A 13 17.76 -4.86 -22.40
N VAL A 14 17.90 -3.59 -22.78
CA VAL A 14 18.35 -3.15 -24.11
C VAL A 14 19.88 -3.31 -24.18
N CYS A 15 20.35 -4.34 -24.86
CA CYS A 15 21.77 -4.43 -25.25
C CYS A 15 22.00 -3.85 -26.65
N CYS A 16 22.79 -2.78 -26.70
CA CYS A 16 23.37 -2.23 -27.93
C CYS A 16 24.24 -3.28 -28.65
N MET A 17 23.86 -3.66 -29.87
CA MET A 17 24.76 -4.36 -30.79
C MET A 17 25.59 -3.36 -31.58
N THR A 18 26.91 -3.36 -31.39
CA THR A 18 27.86 -2.83 -32.38
C THR A 18 28.18 -3.90 -33.41
N ALA A 19 27.91 -3.61 -34.68
CA ALA A 19 28.33 -4.40 -35.81
C ALA A 19 29.85 -4.25 -36.07
N ALA A 20 30.54 -5.36 -36.32
CA ALA A 20 31.82 -5.36 -37.01
C ALA A 20 31.81 -6.45 -38.10
N VAL A 21 32.05 -6.01 -39.35
CA VAL A 21 32.27 -6.84 -40.53
C VAL A 21 33.77 -7.09 -40.67
N TYR A 22 34.19 -8.35 -40.89
CA TYR A 22 35.33 -8.84 -41.70
C TYR A 22 35.37 -10.36 -41.44
N GLY A 23 35.26 -11.28 -42.41
CA GLY A 23 36.21 -11.58 -43.48
C GLY A 23 36.67 -13.05 -43.31
N CYS A 24 36.43 -13.90 -44.31
CA CYS A 24 36.80 -15.32 -44.31
C CYS A 24 38.31 -15.56 -44.13
N ALA A 25 38.70 -16.44 -43.21
CA ALA A 25 39.70 -17.50 -43.38
C ALA A 25 39.77 -18.38 -42.12
N GLY A 26 39.87 -19.70 -42.31
CA GLY A 26 39.70 -20.72 -41.27
C GLY A 26 40.65 -20.62 -40.07
N GLY A 27 40.11 -20.98 -38.92
CA GLY A 27 40.79 -21.25 -37.66
C GLY A 27 39.99 -22.32 -36.91
N GLU A 28 40.71 -23.17 -36.20
CA GLU A 28 40.28 -24.42 -35.60
C GLU A 28 39.06 -24.28 -34.68
N GLY A 29 38.24 -25.34 -34.59
CA GLY A 29 37.09 -25.37 -33.70
C GLY A 29 37.53 -25.14 -32.26
N GLU A 30 37.07 -24.04 -31.66
CA GLU A 30 37.12 -23.83 -30.22
C GLU A 30 36.26 -24.92 -29.57
N GLU A 31 36.92 -25.92 -28.99
CA GLU A 31 36.29 -26.79 -28.01
C GLU A 31 35.77 -25.90 -26.88
N ASN A 32 34.45 -25.86 -26.72
CA ASN A 32 33.80 -25.20 -25.61
C ASN A 32 34.14 -25.98 -24.33
N LYS A 33 35.26 -25.61 -23.69
CA LYS A 33 35.77 -26.25 -22.49
C LYS A 33 34.89 -25.78 -21.32
N GLU A 34 34.09 -26.69 -20.76
CA GLU A 34 33.43 -26.41 -19.48
C GLU A 34 34.50 -25.95 -18.49
N THR A 35 34.36 -24.73 -17.97
CA THR A 35 35.43 -24.03 -17.25
C THR A 35 35.70 -24.62 -15.86
N GLY A 36 34.94 -25.63 -15.39
CA GLY A 36 35.08 -26.18 -14.04
C GLY A 36 34.81 -25.19 -12.92
N ILE A 37 34.42 -23.95 -13.27
CA ILE A 37 34.20 -22.83 -12.36
C ILE A 37 32.76 -22.86 -11.87
N VAL A 38 32.58 -22.75 -10.55
CA VAL A 38 31.28 -22.72 -9.90
C VAL A 38 31.28 -21.65 -8.80
N PHE A 39 30.26 -20.81 -8.80
CA PHE A 39 29.95 -19.89 -7.71
C PHE A 39 28.88 -20.52 -6.81
N GLU A 40 29.28 -21.04 -5.65
CA GLU A 40 28.36 -21.53 -4.63
C GLU A 40 27.98 -20.39 -3.69
N THR A 41 26.68 -20.13 -3.54
CA THR A 41 26.17 -19.06 -2.66
C THR A 41 24.97 -19.54 -1.85
N THR A 42 24.85 -19.05 -0.62
CA THR A 42 23.64 -19.15 0.20
C THR A 42 22.86 -17.84 0.24
N THR A 43 23.46 -16.75 -0.23
CA THR A 43 22.80 -15.45 -0.34
C THR A 43 21.89 -15.45 -1.56
N GLU A 44 20.67 -14.94 -1.39
CA GLU A 44 19.71 -14.74 -2.48
C GLU A 44 20.23 -13.72 -3.49
N ALA A 45 19.64 -13.71 -4.68
CA ALA A 45 20.09 -12.82 -5.76
C ALA A 45 19.81 -11.35 -5.43
N ASP A 46 18.72 -11.08 -4.69
CA ASP A 46 18.33 -9.76 -4.23
C ASP A 46 18.85 -9.54 -2.80
N VAL A 47 19.57 -8.44 -2.60
CA VAL A 47 20.25 -8.10 -1.35
C VAL A 47 19.80 -6.71 -0.91
N ASN A 48 19.10 -6.65 0.22
CA ASN A 48 18.70 -5.39 0.83
C ASN A 48 19.70 -4.98 1.90
N VAL A 49 20.08 -3.71 1.92
CA VAL A 49 21.03 -3.16 2.92
C VAL A 49 20.57 -1.79 3.39
N LEU A 50 20.80 -1.50 4.67
CA LEU A 50 20.59 -0.16 5.21
C LEU A 50 21.75 0.75 4.82
N LYS A 51 21.44 2.01 4.51
CA LYS A 51 22.42 3.06 4.30
C LYS A 51 23.33 3.19 5.53
N GLY A 52 24.64 3.16 5.29
CA GLY A 52 25.67 3.22 6.33
C GLY A 52 26.02 1.85 6.94
N GLU A 53 25.22 0.81 6.68
CA GLU A 53 25.43 -0.53 7.21
C GLU A 53 26.03 -1.48 6.17
N GLY A 54 26.56 -2.60 6.64
CA GLY A 54 27.19 -3.63 5.82
C GLY A 54 26.49 -5.00 5.93
N THR A 55 26.41 -5.72 4.82
CA THR A 55 25.95 -7.12 4.76
C THR A 55 26.92 -7.98 3.97
N ASN A 56 27.01 -9.27 4.29
CA ASN A 56 27.91 -10.20 3.60
C ASN A 56 27.15 -11.00 2.55
N VAL A 57 27.67 -10.98 1.32
CA VAL A 57 27.25 -11.84 0.22
C VAL A 57 28.17 -13.06 0.21
N ALA A 58 27.67 -14.18 0.73
CA ALA A 58 28.45 -15.37 0.97
C ALA A 58 28.64 -16.20 -0.30
N VAL A 59 29.77 -16.01 -0.99
CA VAL A 59 30.13 -16.74 -2.21
C VAL A 59 31.41 -17.53 -2.02
N THR A 60 31.37 -18.82 -2.35
CA THR A 60 32.54 -19.68 -2.51
C THR A 60 32.77 -19.94 -3.99
N VAL A 61 33.86 -19.42 -4.53
CA VAL A 61 34.30 -19.72 -5.90
C VAL A 61 35.09 -21.02 -5.87
N LYS A 62 34.74 -21.95 -6.78
CA LYS A 62 35.48 -23.19 -6.97
C LYS A 62 35.95 -23.32 -8.41
N GLU A 63 37.15 -23.85 -8.60
CA GLU A 63 37.68 -24.29 -9.90
C GLU A 63 38.02 -25.77 -9.77
N ASP A 64 37.48 -26.60 -10.66
CA ASP A 64 37.63 -28.06 -10.64
C ASP A 64 37.32 -28.69 -9.25
N GLY A 65 36.34 -28.11 -8.56
CA GLY A 65 35.87 -28.55 -7.23
C GLY A 65 36.75 -28.12 -6.05
N GLN A 66 37.83 -27.36 -6.27
CA GLN A 66 38.66 -26.77 -5.21
C GLN A 66 38.31 -25.30 -5.00
N ALA A 67 38.20 -24.87 -3.74
CA ALA A 67 37.94 -23.47 -3.43
C ALA A 67 39.11 -22.58 -3.84
N VAL A 68 38.81 -21.48 -4.52
CA VAL A 68 39.77 -20.46 -4.96
C VAL A 68 39.43 -19.11 -4.33
N THR A 69 40.46 -18.36 -4.00
CA THR A 69 40.33 -17.03 -3.36
C THR A 69 41.22 -16.00 -4.04
N GLU A 70 42.42 -16.41 -4.49
CA GLU A 70 43.27 -15.58 -5.33
C GLU A 70 42.65 -15.38 -6.71
N GLY A 71 42.67 -14.14 -7.22
CA GLY A 71 42.13 -13.80 -8.53
C GLY A 71 40.60 -13.60 -8.57
N VAL A 72 39.90 -13.81 -7.45
CA VAL A 72 38.48 -13.45 -7.33
C VAL A 72 38.37 -11.93 -7.19
N THR A 73 37.54 -11.30 -8.03
CA THR A 73 37.33 -9.86 -8.03
C THR A 73 35.88 -9.50 -7.74
N TRP A 74 35.67 -8.47 -6.94
CA TRP A 74 34.35 -7.92 -6.64
C TRP A 74 34.23 -6.50 -7.19
N THR A 75 33.10 -6.19 -7.83
CA THR A 75 32.81 -4.87 -8.38
C THR A 75 31.37 -4.46 -8.09
N SER A 76 31.13 -3.16 -7.94
CA SER A 76 29.79 -2.57 -7.89
C SER A 76 29.57 -1.72 -9.14
N SER A 77 28.38 -1.79 -9.71
CA SER A 77 27.97 -0.93 -10.83
C SER A 77 27.85 0.54 -10.44
N ASP A 78 27.57 0.83 -9.16
CA ASP A 78 27.47 2.18 -8.63
C ASP A 78 27.98 2.26 -7.18
N THR A 79 29.22 2.72 -7.03
CA THR A 79 29.87 2.90 -5.72
C THR A 79 29.34 4.07 -4.91
N ALA A 80 28.55 4.99 -5.50
CA ALA A 80 27.85 6.03 -4.77
C ALA A 80 26.60 5.50 -4.06
N VAL A 81 26.06 4.36 -4.52
CA VAL A 81 24.95 3.64 -3.90
C VAL A 81 25.47 2.57 -2.96
N ALA A 82 26.31 1.64 -3.46
CA ALA A 82 26.83 0.54 -2.65
C ALA A 82 28.28 0.20 -3.03
N THR A 83 29.11 -0.03 -2.01
CA THR A 83 30.50 -0.51 -2.20
C THR A 83 30.61 -1.98 -1.84
N VAL A 84 31.60 -2.68 -2.39
CA VAL A 84 31.86 -4.08 -2.05
C VAL A 84 33.37 -4.31 -1.84
N ALA A 85 33.72 -5.01 -0.77
CA ALA A 85 35.07 -5.46 -0.49
C ALA A 85 35.02 -6.88 0.09
N ASP A 86 35.68 -7.83 -0.58
CA ASP A 86 35.77 -9.23 -0.16
C ASP A 86 34.40 -9.84 0.20
N GLY A 87 33.40 -9.61 -0.64
CA GLY A 87 32.02 -10.06 -0.46
C GLY A 87 31.20 -9.28 0.59
N THR A 88 31.78 -8.29 1.27
CA THR A 88 31.02 -7.40 2.16
C THR A 88 30.52 -6.19 1.39
N VAL A 89 29.21 -6.09 1.25
CA VAL A 89 28.50 -4.98 0.60
C VAL A 89 28.14 -3.93 1.66
N THR A 90 28.48 -2.66 1.43
CA THR A 90 28.15 -1.54 2.34
C THR A 90 27.31 -0.50 1.63
N GLY A 91 26.16 -0.15 2.21
CA GLY A 91 25.26 0.87 1.69
C GLY A 91 25.81 2.29 1.90
N VAL A 92 25.79 3.12 0.86
CA VAL A 92 26.31 4.50 0.86
C VAL A 92 25.18 5.51 0.76
N ALA A 93 24.27 5.32 -0.18
CA ALA A 93 23.06 6.11 -0.37
C ALA A 93 21.94 5.20 -0.88
N HIS A 94 20.67 5.56 -0.62
CA HIS A 94 19.56 4.78 -1.17
C HIS A 94 19.65 4.70 -2.70
N GLY A 95 19.17 3.61 -3.25
CA GLY A 95 19.25 3.33 -4.68
C GLY A 95 19.52 1.88 -4.98
N GLU A 96 19.70 1.58 -6.26
CA GLU A 96 19.91 0.23 -6.76
C GLU A 96 21.30 0.13 -7.42
N ALA A 97 22.02 -0.96 -7.15
CA ALA A 97 23.31 -1.27 -7.75
C ALA A 97 23.42 -2.78 -8.00
N THR A 98 24.27 -3.20 -8.93
CA THR A 98 24.62 -4.61 -9.13
C THR A 98 26.01 -4.86 -8.57
N VAL A 99 26.13 -5.88 -7.71
CA VAL A 99 27.42 -6.39 -7.23
C VAL A 99 27.77 -7.65 -8.01
N THR A 100 28.95 -7.65 -8.62
CA THR A 100 29.46 -8.76 -9.44
C THR A 100 30.69 -9.35 -8.79
N VAL A 101 30.71 -10.68 -8.64
CA VAL A 101 31.91 -11.46 -8.34
C VAL A 101 32.35 -12.20 -9.59
N ALA A 102 33.63 -12.08 -9.94
CA ALA A 102 34.19 -12.66 -11.15
C ALA A 102 35.47 -13.45 -10.88
N TYR A 103 35.65 -14.54 -11.63
CA TYR A 103 36.84 -15.39 -11.60
C TYR A 103 36.97 -16.14 -12.92
N GLY A 104 38.19 -16.21 -13.49
CA GLY A 104 38.47 -17.03 -14.68
C GLY A 104 37.66 -16.68 -15.93
N GLY A 105 37.10 -15.47 -16.02
CA GLY A 105 36.22 -15.03 -17.12
C GLY A 105 34.72 -15.33 -16.91
N GLU A 106 34.35 -15.97 -15.80
CA GLU A 106 32.97 -16.21 -15.38
C GLU A 106 32.55 -15.23 -14.30
N GLU A 107 31.24 -14.98 -14.17
CA GLU A 107 30.70 -14.02 -13.21
C GLU A 107 29.39 -14.47 -12.55
N LYS A 108 29.13 -13.91 -11.37
CA LYS A 108 27.86 -14.02 -10.64
C LYS A 108 27.45 -12.65 -10.13
N GLU A 109 26.19 -12.29 -10.37
CA GLU A 109 25.64 -10.99 -10.00
C GLU A 109 24.62 -11.11 -8.86
N PHE A 110 24.54 -10.03 -8.08
CA PHE A 110 23.58 -9.79 -7.02
C PHE A 110 23.00 -8.38 -7.19
N ALA A 111 21.67 -8.27 -7.22
CA ALA A 111 20.98 -6.99 -7.21
C ALA A 111 20.95 -6.46 -5.78
N VAL A 112 21.56 -5.30 -5.57
CA VAL A 112 21.63 -4.64 -4.25
C VAL A 112 20.69 -3.45 -4.26
N THR A 113 19.80 -3.40 -3.26
CA THR A 113 18.98 -2.22 -2.99
C THR A 113 19.34 -1.66 -1.62
N VAL A 114 19.69 -0.37 -1.60
CA VAL A 114 19.99 0.36 -0.37
C VAL A 114 18.75 1.15 0.05
N TYR A 115 18.36 1.00 1.31
CA TYR A 115 17.24 1.72 1.92
C TYR A 115 17.73 2.65 3.02
N ASP A 116 16.97 3.71 3.28
CA ASP A 116 17.24 4.59 4.42
C ASP A 116 16.73 3.98 5.73
N VAL A 117 15.57 3.29 5.66
CA VAL A 117 14.89 2.75 6.85
C VAL A 117 14.33 1.36 6.56
N PHE A 118 14.54 0.43 7.49
CA PHE A 118 13.82 -0.83 7.58
C PHE A 118 12.70 -0.64 8.59
N VAL A 119 11.50 -1.07 8.22
CA VAL A 119 10.30 -0.92 9.02
C VAL A 119 9.92 -2.31 9.53
N ASP A 120 9.99 -2.51 10.84
CA ASP A 120 9.50 -3.73 11.50
C ASP A 120 8.46 -3.46 12.59
N SER A 121 8.18 -2.18 12.86
CA SER A 121 7.28 -1.73 13.91
C SER A 121 6.44 -0.51 13.50
N GLU A 122 5.39 -0.22 14.27
CA GLU A 122 4.62 1.03 14.13
C GLU A 122 5.50 2.27 14.38
N GLU A 123 6.48 2.19 15.29
CA GLU A 123 7.40 3.29 15.60
C GLU A 123 8.24 3.66 14.37
N ASP A 124 8.77 2.67 13.65
CA ASP A 124 9.50 2.90 12.40
C ASP A 124 8.58 3.47 11.32
N TRP A 125 7.35 2.95 11.23
CA TRP A 125 6.39 3.41 10.23
C TRP A 125 6.03 4.89 10.40
N ILE A 126 5.98 5.40 11.64
CA ILE A 126 5.71 6.82 11.90
C ILE A 126 6.73 7.73 11.19
N SER A 127 7.97 7.28 10.95
CA SER A 127 8.98 8.05 10.21
C SER A 127 8.60 8.36 8.75
N VAL A 128 7.73 7.53 8.14
CA VAL A 128 7.15 7.77 6.81
C VAL A 128 6.34 9.07 6.78
N TYR A 129 5.81 9.49 7.94
CA TYR A 129 4.96 10.67 8.11
C TYR A 129 5.68 11.89 8.70
N ASP A 130 6.99 11.85 8.90
CA ASP A 130 7.70 12.91 9.59
C ASP A 130 7.55 14.28 8.87
N TYR A 131 7.13 15.29 9.63
CA TYR A 131 6.75 16.63 9.18
C TYR A 131 7.96 17.58 9.01
N GLU A 132 9.12 17.24 9.57
CA GLU A 132 10.27 18.17 9.64
C GLU A 132 11.17 18.17 8.40
N GLY A 133 10.78 17.48 7.32
CA GLY A 133 11.40 17.60 5.99
C GLY A 133 12.69 16.82 5.79
N GLU A 134 13.22 16.14 6.83
CA GLU A 134 14.41 15.28 6.74
C GLU A 134 14.14 13.94 6.02
N SER A 135 12.87 13.54 5.94
CA SER A 135 12.43 12.25 5.40
C SER A 135 11.92 12.29 3.95
N GLN A 136 11.92 13.47 3.30
CA GLN A 136 11.47 13.60 1.92
C GLN A 136 12.37 12.80 0.97
N GLY A 137 11.76 11.92 0.18
CA GLY A 137 12.47 11.08 -0.77
C GLY A 137 13.12 9.82 -0.18
N ASN A 138 12.99 9.54 1.12
CA ASN A 138 13.55 8.34 1.73
C ASN A 138 12.98 7.04 1.16
N TRP A 139 13.79 5.99 1.19
CA TRP A 139 13.41 4.64 0.79
C TRP A 139 13.20 3.75 2.02
N TYR A 140 12.02 3.15 2.11
CA TYR A 140 11.57 2.31 3.21
C TYR A 140 11.33 0.88 2.71
N LEU A 141 11.81 -0.10 3.49
CA LEU A 141 11.54 -1.52 3.27
C LEU A 141 10.83 -2.10 4.49
N LEU A 142 9.66 -2.69 4.32
CA LEU A 142 9.06 -3.49 5.38
C LEU A 142 9.81 -4.81 5.52
N THR A 143 10.06 -5.20 6.77
CA THR A 143 10.71 -6.47 7.12
C THR A 143 9.87 -7.31 8.09
N ALA A 144 8.69 -6.78 8.46
CA ALA A 144 7.68 -7.46 9.24
C ALA A 144 6.29 -6.93 8.90
N ASP A 145 5.26 -7.71 9.25
CA ASP A 145 3.89 -7.22 9.26
C ASP A 145 3.73 -6.20 10.40
N ILE A 146 3.02 -5.10 10.13
CA ILE A 146 2.78 -4.03 11.11
C ILE A 146 1.28 -3.79 11.31
N THR A 147 0.92 -3.34 12.50
CA THR A 147 -0.44 -2.90 12.84
C THR A 147 -0.37 -1.50 13.40
N LEU A 148 -1.08 -0.56 12.77
CA LEU A 148 -1.17 0.82 13.21
C LEU A 148 -2.29 0.94 14.25
N THR A 149 -1.95 1.45 15.42
CA THR A 149 -2.88 1.73 16.52
C THR A 149 -3.49 3.11 16.41
N LYS A 150 -2.94 3.96 15.54
CA LYS A 150 -3.43 5.31 15.26
C LYS A 150 -3.64 5.51 13.75
N PRO A 151 -4.59 6.36 13.36
CA PRO A 151 -4.74 6.75 11.97
C PRO A 151 -3.46 7.44 11.48
N SER A 152 -3.02 7.06 10.27
CA SER A 152 -1.90 7.66 9.53
C SER A 152 -2.12 9.12 9.18
N ILE A 153 -3.39 9.56 9.07
CA ILE A 153 -3.75 10.97 8.92
C ILE A 153 -4.32 11.46 10.24
N MET A 154 -3.56 12.29 10.95
CA MET A 154 -4.04 12.94 12.17
C MET A 154 -5.16 13.92 11.80
N TYR A 155 -6.38 13.66 12.30
CA TYR A 155 -7.44 14.66 12.38
C TYR A 155 -7.08 15.68 13.44
N ASN A 156 -6.21 16.62 13.11
CA ASN A 156 -6.05 17.80 13.95
C ASN A 156 -7.06 18.87 13.51
N ASP A 157 -7.97 19.20 14.40
CA ASP A 157 -8.77 20.41 14.26
C ASP A 157 -7.86 21.65 14.53
N ALA A 158 -8.17 22.84 14.05
CA ALA A 158 -9.53 23.31 13.95
C ALA A 158 -10.26 22.85 12.68
N GLN A 159 -9.60 22.63 11.53
CA GLN A 159 -10.25 22.15 10.27
C GLN A 159 -9.31 21.44 9.25
N HIS A 160 -8.46 20.50 9.69
CA HIS A 160 -7.71 19.50 8.89
C HIS A 160 -6.39 19.97 8.26
N GLU A 161 -5.26 19.64 8.89
CA GLU A 161 -3.94 19.67 8.26
C GLU A 161 -3.71 18.35 7.50
N PHE A 162 -3.50 18.42 6.18
CA PHE A 162 -3.17 17.25 5.37
C PHE A 162 -1.80 16.70 5.77
N THR A 163 -1.61 15.37 5.71
CA THR A 163 -0.28 14.75 5.86
C THR A 163 0.74 15.39 4.92
N PRO A 164 2.04 15.32 5.23
CA PRO A 164 3.07 15.72 4.28
C PRO A 164 2.90 14.97 2.95
N VAL A 165 3.36 15.61 1.89
CA VAL A 165 3.46 15.01 0.57
C VAL A 165 4.52 13.92 0.64
N PHE A 166 4.15 12.68 0.30
CA PHE A 166 5.11 11.59 0.18
C PHE A 166 5.77 11.62 -1.20
N THR A 167 7.10 11.65 -1.22
CA THR A 167 7.94 11.72 -2.45
C THR A 167 8.95 10.56 -2.54
N GLY A 168 8.95 9.65 -1.57
CA GLY A 168 9.93 8.56 -1.44
C GLY A 168 9.48 7.24 -2.05
N ARG A 169 10.09 6.15 -1.56
CA ARG A 169 9.72 4.77 -1.93
C ARG A 169 9.31 3.98 -0.70
N VAL A 170 8.18 3.29 -0.74
CA VAL A 170 7.82 2.23 0.22
C VAL A 170 7.74 0.92 -0.55
N ASN A 171 8.58 -0.04 -0.17
CA ASN A 171 8.49 -1.41 -0.61
C ASN A 171 8.02 -2.29 0.55
N GLY A 172 6.87 -2.91 0.40
CA GLY A 172 6.29 -3.79 1.40
C GLY A 172 6.94 -5.17 1.47
N ASP A 173 7.66 -5.60 0.44
CA ASP A 173 8.21 -6.97 0.32
C ASP A 173 7.19 -8.09 0.59
N GLY A 174 5.90 -7.82 0.32
CA GLY A 174 4.79 -8.72 0.60
C GLY A 174 4.27 -8.69 2.03
N HIS A 175 4.83 -7.86 2.92
CA HIS A 175 4.35 -7.67 4.28
C HIS A 175 3.03 -6.93 4.36
N LYS A 176 2.32 -7.20 5.46
CA LYS A 176 1.00 -6.65 5.73
C LYS A 176 1.07 -5.40 6.59
N ILE A 177 0.27 -4.40 6.22
CA ILE A 177 -0.07 -3.26 7.08
C ILE A 177 -1.55 -3.37 7.44
N THR A 178 -1.84 -3.52 8.73
CA THR A 178 -3.21 -3.41 9.27
C THR A 178 -3.44 -2.00 9.81
N TYR A 179 -4.47 -1.31 9.34
CA TYR A 179 -4.78 0.08 9.72
C TYR A 179 -6.27 0.39 9.53
N SER A 180 -6.73 1.49 10.13
CA SER A 180 -8.15 1.88 10.13
C SER A 180 -8.35 3.39 10.14
N GLU A 181 -9.61 3.83 10.00
CA GLU A 181 -10.12 5.21 10.10
C GLU A 181 -9.67 6.20 9.02
N SER A 182 -8.43 6.10 8.57
CA SER A 182 -7.82 6.99 7.59
C SER A 182 -6.98 6.23 6.58
N ARG A 183 -6.71 6.88 5.44
CA ARG A 183 -5.87 6.34 4.38
C ARG A 183 -4.40 6.41 4.73
N LEU A 184 -3.57 5.52 4.19
CA LEU A 184 -2.14 5.50 4.53
C LEU A 184 -1.38 6.76 4.11
N PHE A 185 -1.73 7.39 2.99
CA PHE A 185 -1.02 8.57 2.50
C PHE A 185 -1.99 9.68 2.10
N GLY A 186 -1.69 10.93 2.41
CA GLY A 186 -2.42 12.06 1.82
C GLY A 186 -2.08 12.18 0.34
N ASN A 187 -1.07 12.99 0.03
CA ASN A 187 -0.62 13.22 -1.34
C ASN A 187 0.66 12.45 -1.62
N VAL A 188 0.72 11.79 -2.78
CA VAL A 188 1.88 11.04 -3.26
C VAL A 188 2.34 11.66 -4.58
N LYS A 189 3.55 12.20 -4.63
CA LYS A 189 4.01 13.06 -5.74
C LYS A 189 5.48 12.81 -6.11
N GLU A 190 5.90 13.45 -7.20
CA GLU A 190 7.30 13.65 -7.57
C GLU A 190 8.11 12.37 -7.79
N GLY A 191 7.51 11.36 -8.41
CA GLY A 191 8.18 10.09 -8.71
C GLY A 191 8.15 9.09 -7.57
N ALA A 192 7.35 9.32 -6.54
CA ALA A 192 7.17 8.39 -5.44
C ALA A 192 6.71 7.00 -5.93
N VAL A 193 7.12 5.96 -5.19
CA VAL A 193 6.79 4.57 -5.49
C VAL A 193 6.24 3.90 -4.24
N ILE A 194 5.05 3.33 -4.32
CA ILE A 194 4.47 2.49 -3.27
C ILE A 194 4.21 1.12 -3.87
N GLU A 195 4.81 0.07 -3.31
CA GLU A 195 4.76 -1.24 -3.92
C GLU A 195 4.82 -2.44 -2.97
N ASN A 196 4.33 -3.57 -3.48
CA ASN A 196 4.46 -4.90 -2.85
C ASN A 196 3.88 -4.96 -1.44
N LEU A 197 2.72 -4.34 -1.22
CA LEU A 197 2.07 -4.28 0.08
C LEU A 197 0.82 -5.16 0.12
N VAL A 198 0.61 -5.80 1.27
CA VAL A 198 -0.69 -6.33 1.66
C VAL A 198 -1.33 -5.34 2.62
N LEU A 199 -2.53 -4.87 2.32
CA LEU A 199 -3.22 -3.83 3.06
C LEU A 199 -4.49 -4.41 3.66
N ASP A 200 -4.58 -4.35 4.98
CA ASP A 200 -5.70 -4.79 5.78
C ASP A 200 -6.33 -3.54 6.39
N ALA A 201 -7.12 -2.89 5.56
CA ALA A 201 -7.61 -1.54 5.70
C ALA A 201 -9.03 -1.60 6.31
N ASN A 202 -9.08 -1.96 7.59
CA ASN A 202 -10.31 -2.26 8.29
C ASN A 202 -11.03 -0.98 8.73
N THR A 203 -12.35 -0.96 8.51
CA THR A 203 -13.30 -0.02 9.09
C THR A 203 -12.88 1.47 9.01
N GLY A 204 -13.05 2.06 7.83
CA GLY A 204 -13.23 3.50 7.64
C GLY A 204 -12.16 4.21 6.82
N PHE A 205 -12.61 5.01 5.84
CA PHE A 205 -11.78 5.98 5.11
C PHE A 205 -12.56 7.26 4.86
N TYR A 206 -12.47 8.20 5.79
CA TYR A 206 -12.94 9.56 5.55
C TYR A 206 -12.15 10.18 4.39
N TRP A 207 -12.83 10.95 3.52
CA TRP A 207 -12.49 11.29 2.11
C TRP A 207 -12.10 10.14 1.16
N GLY A 208 -12.53 8.91 1.47
CA GLY A 208 -13.03 7.98 0.44
C GLY A 208 -12.05 7.19 -0.36
N SER A 209 -10.84 6.97 0.16
CA SER A 209 -9.81 6.13 -0.43
C SER A 209 -9.02 5.45 0.67
N ALA A 210 -8.66 4.18 0.48
CA ALA A 210 -7.96 3.42 1.50
C ALA A 210 -6.44 3.65 1.48
N LEU A 211 -5.85 3.89 0.30
CA LEU A 211 -4.40 4.07 0.15
C LEU A 211 -3.99 5.53 0.13
N CYS A 212 -4.44 6.31 -0.87
CA CYS A 212 -4.07 7.71 -0.96
C CYS A 212 -5.11 8.64 -1.59
N TRP A 213 -5.03 9.93 -1.24
CA TRP A 213 -5.87 10.97 -1.83
C TRP A 213 -5.48 11.24 -3.28
N GLU A 214 -4.21 11.54 -3.50
CA GLU A 214 -3.68 11.94 -4.80
C GLU A 214 -2.43 11.12 -5.09
N LEU A 215 -2.37 10.55 -6.29
CA LEU A 215 -1.18 9.99 -6.91
C LEU A 215 -0.84 10.85 -8.13
N ASN A 216 0.28 11.56 -8.08
CA ASN A 216 0.66 12.53 -9.11
C ASN A 216 2.09 12.28 -9.59
N ALA A 217 2.28 12.05 -10.90
CA ALA A 217 3.58 11.68 -11.47
C ALA A 217 4.31 10.58 -10.66
N SER A 218 3.56 9.57 -10.18
CA SER A 218 4.04 8.59 -9.20
C SER A 218 3.46 7.19 -9.49
N THR A 219 3.99 6.16 -8.83
CA THR A 219 3.62 4.76 -9.09
C THR A 219 3.08 4.07 -7.85
N VAL A 220 1.95 3.38 -8.01
CA VAL A 220 1.45 2.37 -7.08
C VAL A 220 1.40 1.03 -7.82
N ARG A 221 2.05 0.00 -7.28
CA ARG A 221 2.01 -1.33 -7.91
C ARG A 221 2.02 -2.51 -6.95
N ASN A 222 1.47 -3.64 -7.37
CA ASN A 222 1.49 -4.89 -6.61
C ASN A 222 0.88 -4.70 -5.20
N ILE A 223 -0.37 -4.23 -5.17
CA ILE A 223 -1.10 -4.00 -3.92
C ILE A 223 -2.19 -5.05 -3.81
N GLN A 224 -2.16 -5.83 -2.74
CA GLN A 224 -3.30 -6.62 -2.31
C GLN A 224 -4.00 -5.86 -1.19
N ILE A 225 -5.28 -5.55 -1.32
CA ILE A 225 -5.99 -4.72 -0.34
C ILE A 225 -7.35 -5.31 0.02
N ASP A 226 -7.65 -5.35 1.30
CA ASP A 226 -9.00 -5.50 1.85
C ASP A 226 -9.40 -4.17 2.48
N ALA A 227 -10.37 -3.46 1.92
CA ALA A 227 -10.77 -2.12 2.35
C ALA A 227 -12.26 -2.06 2.70
N GLU A 228 -12.57 -1.75 3.96
CA GLU A 228 -13.95 -1.59 4.44
C GLU A 228 -14.29 -0.10 4.63
N HIS A 229 -15.21 0.41 3.79
CA HIS A 229 -15.66 1.80 3.82
C HIS A 229 -16.95 1.94 4.62
N VAL A 230 -16.90 2.70 5.72
CA VAL A 230 -18.05 2.90 6.63
C VAL A 230 -18.53 4.34 6.76
N TYR A 231 -17.93 5.29 6.05
CA TYR A 231 -18.32 6.72 6.11
C TYR A 231 -19.14 7.14 4.87
N ASP A 232 -20.40 7.54 5.11
CA ASP A 232 -21.41 7.88 4.09
C ASP A 232 -21.22 9.24 3.40
N ILE A 233 -20.52 10.19 4.04
CA ILE A 233 -20.47 11.58 3.60
C ILE A 233 -19.03 12.05 3.54
N GLN A 234 -18.65 12.63 2.39
CA GLN A 234 -17.34 13.23 2.18
C GLN A 234 -17.54 14.66 1.69
N TYR A 235 -16.76 15.58 2.26
CA TYR A 235 -16.76 16.98 1.87
C TYR A 235 -15.44 17.33 1.21
N VAL A 236 -15.50 18.04 0.08
CA VAL A 236 -14.36 18.70 -0.57
C VAL A 236 -14.53 20.20 -0.46
N VAL A 237 -13.42 20.94 -0.33
CA VAL A 237 -13.47 22.40 -0.39
C VAL A 237 -13.64 22.83 -1.84
N ALA A 238 -14.72 23.54 -2.14
CA ALA A 238 -14.88 24.25 -3.39
C ALA A 238 -14.54 25.73 -3.20
N GLU A 239 -13.61 26.24 -4.03
CA GLU A 239 -13.20 27.64 -3.98
C GLU A 239 -14.41 28.58 -4.10
N GLY A 240 -14.56 29.49 -3.14
CA GLY A 240 -15.64 30.46 -3.09
C GLY A 240 -17.01 29.92 -2.63
N VAL A 241 -17.14 28.61 -2.38
CA VAL A 241 -18.39 27.95 -1.95
C VAL A 241 -18.26 27.32 -0.56
N GLY A 242 -17.05 26.91 -0.16
CA GLY A 242 -16.79 26.20 1.08
C GLY A 242 -16.92 24.68 0.90
N TRP A 243 -17.15 23.96 2.00
CA TRP A 243 -17.27 22.51 1.98
C TRP A 243 -18.52 22.06 1.23
N ILE A 244 -18.34 21.33 0.12
CA ILE A 244 -19.42 20.71 -0.64
C ILE A 244 -19.29 19.19 -0.57
N GLN A 245 -20.41 18.49 -0.61
CA GLN A 245 -20.39 17.03 -0.67
C GLN A 245 -19.71 16.59 -1.97
N ALA A 246 -18.63 15.81 -1.86
CA ALA A 246 -17.83 15.36 -2.99
C ALA A 246 -18.64 14.37 -3.85
N ALA A 247 -18.67 14.62 -5.15
CA ALA A 247 -19.43 13.81 -6.08
C ALA A 247 -18.69 12.57 -6.56
N ASN A 248 -17.39 12.44 -6.33
CA ASN A 248 -16.55 11.34 -6.83
C ASN A 248 -15.88 10.68 -5.63
N ILE A 249 -15.78 9.35 -5.60
CA ILE A 249 -14.94 8.67 -4.60
C ILE A 249 -14.19 7.49 -5.25
N GLY A 250 -13.06 7.08 -4.67
CA GLY A 250 -12.22 6.02 -5.20
C GLY A 250 -11.78 5.04 -4.11
N GLY A 251 -12.23 3.79 -4.16
CA GLY A 251 -12.08 2.81 -3.08
C GLY A 251 -10.65 2.63 -2.58
N VAL A 252 -9.67 2.54 -3.49
CA VAL A 252 -8.25 2.44 -3.14
C VAL A 252 -7.55 3.80 -3.26
N ILE A 253 -7.69 4.49 -4.39
CA ILE A 253 -7.08 5.80 -4.65
C ILE A 253 -8.15 6.77 -5.14
N TYR A 254 -8.16 7.99 -4.60
CA TYR A 254 -9.14 8.99 -5.04
C TYR A 254 -8.79 9.61 -6.41
N TYR A 255 -7.63 10.27 -6.54
CA TYR A 255 -7.22 10.99 -7.75
C TYR A 255 -5.86 10.51 -8.26
N VAL A 256 -5.77 10.20 -9.55
CA VAL A 256 -4.56 9.72 -10.23
C VAL A 256 -4.28 10.63 -11.42
N ALA A 257 -3.09 11.22 -11.48
CA ALA A 257 -2.78 12.29 -12.44
C ALA A 257 -1.33 12.27 -12.97
N ASN A 258 -1.12 13.01 -14.06
CA ASN A 258 0.21 13.42 -14.56
C ASN A 258 1.19 12.28 -14.85
N GLY A 259 0.74 11.28 -15.62
CA GLY A 259 1.56 10.14 -16.02
C GLY A 259 1.76 9.12 -14.90
N SER A 260 0.90 9.16 -13.87
CA SER A 260 0.96 8.16 -12.80
C SER A 260 0.59 6.78 -13.29
N VAL A 261 1.12 5.77 -12.60
CA VAL A 261 0.86 4.36 -12.90
C VAL A 261 0.24 3.69 -11.69
N VAL A 262 -0.92 3.05 -11.90
CA VAL A 262 -1.53 2.13 -10.95
C VAL A 262 -1.55 0.75 -11.59
N GLU A 263 -0.85 -0.21 -11.00
CA GLU A 263 -0.67 -1.54 -11.59
C GLU A 263 -0.92 -2.65 -10.58
N ASN A 264 -1.59 -3.72 -11.00
CA ASN A 264 -1.72 -4.95 -10.20
C ASN A 264 -2.28 -4.67 -8.78
N VAL A 265 -3.40 -3.95 -8.72
CA VAL A 265 -4.18 -3.76 -7.49
C VAL A 265 -5.27 -4.83 -7.43
N THR A 266 -5.28 -5.64 -6.38
CA THR A 266 -6.22 -6.75 -6.21
C THR A 266 -6.81 -6.80 -4.80
N GLY A 267 -7.90 -7.52 -4.64
CA GLY A 267 -8.51 -7.79 -3.33
C GLY A 267 -9.97 -7.35 -3.25
N THR A 268 -10.36 -6.76 -2.14
CA THR A 268 -11.74 -6.46 -1.78
C THR A 268 -11.92 -4.99 -1.43
N VAL A 269 -13.01 -4.41 -1.90
CA VAL A 269 -13.45 -3.07 -1.55
C VAL A 269 -14.90 -3.14 -1.14
N ASP A 270 -15.14 -3.00 0.15
CA ASP A 270 -16.45 -3.15 0.75
C ASP A 270 -17.09 -1.79 1.00
N PHE A 271 -18.17 -1.52 0.28
CA PHE A 271 -19.03 -0.36 0.44
C PHE A 271 -20.39 -0.73 1.05
N SER A 272 -20.56 -1.97 1.51
CA SER A 272 -21.85 -2.50 1.97
C SER A 272 -22.45 -1.75 3.14
N SER A 273 -21.61 -1.08 3.95
CA SER A 273 -22.03 -0.20 5.05
C SER A 273 -22.52 1.18 4.61
N LEU A 274 -22.37 1.52 3.32
CA LEU A 274 -22.73 2.83 2.78
C LEU A 274 -24.18 2.89 2.30
N THR A 275 -24.90 3.92 2.71
CA THR A 275 -26.29 4.20 2.36
C THR A 275 -26.44 5.08 1.11
N ASN A 276 -25.39 5.78 0.68
CA ASN A 276 -25.41 6.68 -0.48
C ASN A 276 -24.30 6.41 -1.50
N ILE A 277 -24.35 5.22 -2.11
CA ILE A 277 -23.44 4.85 -3.20
C ILE A 277 -23.95 5.41 -4.52
N SER A 278 -23.43 6.58 -4.90
CA SER A 278 -23.73 7.18 -6.20
C SER A 278 -23.06 6.41 -7.35
N SER A 279 -23.46 6.67 -8.60
CA SER A 279 -22.85 6.06 -9.79
C SER A 279 -21.41 6.54 -10.08
N LYS A 280 -20.80 7.28 -9.16
CA LYS A 280 -19.50 7.97 -9.32
C LYS A 280 -18.41 7.38 -8.40
N PHE A 281 -18.62 6.16 -7.93
CA PHE A 281 -17.66 5.38 -7.16
C PHE A 281 -16.79 4.57 -8.12
N GLY A 282 -15.47 4.70 -7.98
CA GLY A 282 -14.51 3.80 -8.62
C GLY A 282 -13.98 2.84 -7.58
N ALA A 283 -13.96 1.54 -7.87
CA ALA A 283 -13.47 0.54 -6.92
C ALA A 283 -11.97 0.70 -6.66
N VAL A 284 -11.19 0.92 -7.72
CA VAL A 284 -9.73 1.11 -7.64
C VAL A 284 -9.41 2.60 -7.63
N VAL A 285 -9.89 3.33 -8.63
CA VAL A 285 -9.58 4.76 -8.82
C VAL A 285 -10.86 5.57 -8.98
N GLY A 286 -11.00 6.65 -8.20
CA GLY A 286 -12.11 7.59 -8.35
C GLY A 286 -11.99 8.38 -9.66
N LEU A 287 -10.90 9.13 -9.81
CA LEU A 287 -10.62 10.04 -10.90
C LEU A 287 -9.24 9.76 -11.50
N ALA A 288 -9.18 9.48 -12.80
CA ALA A 288 -7.93 9.28 -13.54
C ALA A 288 -7.76 10.35 -14.63
N GLU A 289 -6.61 11.00 -14.66
CA GLU A 289 -6.24 12.03 -15.64
C GLU A 289 -4.83 11.79 -16.20
N ASN A 290 -4.70 11.67 -17.53
CA ASN A 290 -3.41 11.49 -18.21
C ASN A 290 -2.51 10.41 -17.56
N SER A 291 -3.05 9.24 -17.23
CA SER A 291 -2.37 8.22 -16.42
C SER A 291 -2.61 6.81 -16.96
N THR A 292 -1.94 5.79 -16.41
CA THR A 292 -2.14 4.38 -16.77
C THR A 292 -2.60 3.57 -15.57
N ILE A 293 -3.76 2.92 -15.70
CA ILE A 293 -4.32 2.00 -14.71
C ILE A 293 -4.40 0.64 -15.39
N LYS A 294 -3.64 -0.35 -14.88
CA LYS A 294 -3.54 -1.65 -15.53
C LYS A 294 -3.57 -2.83 -14.58
N ASP A 295 -4.11 -3.94 -15.08
CA ASP A 295 -4.09 -5.26 -14.45
C ASP A 295 -4.67 -5.27 -13.02
N CYS A 296 -5.67 -4.41 -12.76
CA CYS A 296 -6.33 -4.32 -11.45
C CYS A 296 -7.60 -5.18 -11.40
N SER A 297 -7.79 -5.97 -10.36
CA SER A 297 -8.94 -6.88 -10.23
C SER A 297 -9.43 -6.95 -8.79
N VAL A 298 -10.56 -6.31 -8.52
CA VAL A 298 -11.15 -6.24 -7.16
C VAL A 298 -12.55 -6.81 -7.13
N THR A 299 -12.92 -7.38 -5.98
CA THR A 299 -14.32 -7.69 -5.64
C THR A 299 -14.89 -6.54 -4.84
N VAL A 300 -16.08 -6.09 -5.22
CA VAL A 300 -16.78 -4.96 -4.64
C VAL A 300 -18.01 -5.45 -3.93
N TYR A 301 -18.11 -5.22 -2.62
CA TYR A 301 -19.32 -5.51 -1.86
C TYR A 301 -20.15 -4.23 -1.72
N LYS A 302 -21.45 -4.35 -1.92
CA LYS A 302 -22.41 -3.23 -1.81
C LYS A 302 -23.72 -3.71 -1.19
N PRO A 303 -24.50 -2.84 -0.55
CA PRO A 303 -25.72 -3.27 0.10
C PRO A 303 -26.78 -3.70 -0.92
N GLU A 304 -27.59 -4.67 -0.55
CA GLU A 304 -28.77 -5.07 -1.31
C GLU A 304 -29.68 -3.85 -1.56
N GLY A 305 -30.14 -3.68 -2.80
CA GLY A 305 -30.91 -2.50 -3.22
C GLY A 305 -30.09 -1.40 -3.90
N VAL A 306 -28.76 -1.37 -3.74
CA VAL A 306 -27.90 -0.51 -4.57
C VAL A 306 -27.75 -1.15 -5.96
N ILE A 307 -28.45 -0.59 -6.94
CA ILE A 307 -28.46 -1.14 -8.31
C ILE A 307 -27.30 -0.66 -9.18
N ASN A 308 -26.55 0.36 -8.76
CA ASN A 308 -25.42 0.88 -9.53
C ASN A 308 -24.32 -0.18 -9.61
N THR A 309 -23.75 -0.34 -10.81
CA THR A 309 -22.52 -1.11 -11.01
C THR A 309 -21.34 -0.20 -10.73
N ILE A 310 -20.49 -0.60 -9.81
CA ILE A 310 -19.24 0.08 -9.50
C ILE A 310 -18.19 -0.41 -10.50
N ARG A 311 -17.51 0.55 -11.15
CA ARG A 311 -16.46 0.29 -12.14
C ARG A 311 -15.08 0.34 -11.48
N PRO A 312 -14.01 -0.23 -12.09
CA PRO A 312 -12.66 -0.08 -11.56
C PRO A 312 -12.24 1.40 -11.47
N VAL A 313 -12.47 2.15 -12.55
CA VAL A 313 -12.25 3.60 -12.62
C VAL A 313 -13.59 4.33 -12.80
N ALA A 314 -13.89 5.29 -11.93
CA ALA A 314 -15.17 6.01 -11.98
C ALA A 314 -15.22 7.06 -13.09
N SER A 315 -14.18 7.90 -13.18
CA SER A 315 -14.02 8.92 -14.20
C SER A 315 -12.62 8.87 -14.78
N ASN A 316 -12.53 8.93 -16.11
CA ASN A 316 -11.28 8.84 -16.84
C ASN A 316 -11.23 9.96 -17.89
N THR A 317 -10.16 10.76 -17.84
CA THR A 317 -9.80 11.75 -18.85
C THR A 317 -8.40 11.44 -19.37
N ASP A 318 -8.27 11.18 -20.67
CA ASP A 318 -6.99 10.92 -21.34
C ASP A 318 -6.10 9.84 -20.65
N SER A 319 -6.70 8.90 -19.92
CA SER A 319 -5.99 7.82 -19.23
C SER A 319 -6.25 6.46 -19.86
N GLU A 320 -5.26 5.57 -19.78
CA GLU A 320 -5.38 4.19 -20.23
C GLU A 320 -5.90 3.32 -19.08
N GLU A 321 -7.01 2.60 -19.32
CA GLU A 321 -7.52 1.56 -18.42
C GLU A 321 -7.39 0.21 -19.14
N ILE A 322 -6.49 -0.65 -18.64
CA ILE A 322 -6.09 -1.89 -19.31
C ILE A 322 -6.34 -3.07 -18.38
N ASN A 323 -7.11 -4.07 -18.82
CA ASN A 323 -7.37 -5.31 -18.06
C ASN A 323 -7.91 -5.10 -16.63
N CYS A 324 -8.63 -4.01 -16.38
CA CYS A 324 -9.17 -3.72 -15.06
C CYS A 324 -10.59 -4.30 -14.87
N THR A 325 -10.85 -4.93 -13.73
CA THR A 325 -12.14 -5.57 -13.42
C THR A 325 -12.61 -5.25 -11.99
N ALA A 326 -13.90 -4.99 -11.85
CA ALA A 326 -14.59 -4.82 -10.58
C ALA A 326 -15.79 -5.78 -10.52
N THR A 327 -15.65 -6.89 -9.80
CA THR A 327 -16.72 -7.89 -9.63
C THR A 327 -17.65 -7.41 -8.53
N ASN A 328 -18.89 -7.11 -8.85
CA ASN A 328 -19.84 -6.55 -7.89
C ASN A 328 -20.69 -7.64 -7.24
N GLU A 329 -20.66 -7.70 -5.91
CA GLU A 329 -21.44 -8.61 -5.06
C GLU A 329 -22.38 -7.81 -4.15
N THR A 330 -23.57 -8.32 -3.91
CA THR A 330 -24.54 -7.69 -3.02
C THR A 330 -24.55 -8.37 -1.66
N VAL A 331 -24.57 -7.58 -0.59
CA VAL A 331 -24.65 -8.06 0.79
C VAL A 331 -26.05 -7.75 1.34
N ALA A 332 -26.67 -8.77 1.94
CA ALA A 332 -27.98 -8.62 2.59
C ALA A 332 -27.91 -7.66 3.78
N LEU A 333 -29.00 -6.96 4.04
CA LEU A 333 -29.11 -6.02 5.15
C LEU A 333 -29.79 -6.67 6.37
N GLY A 334 -29.33 -6.31 7.57
CA GLY A 334 -29.89 -6.69 8.85
C GLY A 334 -30.02 -5.47 9.77
N GLU A 335 -31.02 -5.47 10.64
CA GLU A 335 -31.22 -4.39 11.60
C GLU A 335 -30.18 -4.47 12.74
N TYR A 336 -29.69 -3.33 13.20
CA TYR A 336 -28.94 -3.21 14.45
C TYR A 336 -29.45 -2.01 15.26
N THR A 337 -29.19 -2.04 16.55
CA THR A 337 -29.54 -0.97 17.48
C THR A 337 -28.30 -0.13 17.79
N TYR A 338 -28.47 1.19 17.87
CA TYR A 338 -27.46 2.10 18.38
C TYR A 338 -28.02 2.88 19.57
N GLU A 339 -27.21 3.01 20.62
CA GLU A 339 -27.65 3.60 21.89
C GLU A 339 -26.63 4.63 22.39
N TYR A 340 -27.12 5.82 22.72
CA TYR A 340 -26.32 6.83 23.40
C TYR A 340 -26.82 6.96 24.83
N TYR A 341 -25.91 6.87 25.78
CA TYR A 341 -26.19 7.01 27.20
C TYR A 341 -25.59 8.31 27.73
N ILE A 342 -26.35 9.05 28.51
CA ILE A 342 -25.94 10.29 29.17
C ILE A 342 -25.90 10.08 30.68
N GLN A 343 -24.92 10.70 31.34
CA GLN A 343 -24.76 10.59 32.79
C GLN A 343 -25.84 11.38 33.55
N ASP A 344 -26.54 10.73 34.47
CA ASP A 344 -27.46 11.38 35.42
C ASP A 344 -27.14 10.95 36.85
N GLY A 345 -26.41 11.80 37.57
CA GLY A 345 -25.84 11.45 38.86
C GLY A 345 -24.78 10.35 38.72
N ASP A 346 -24.98 9.25 39.44
CA ASP A 346 -24.13 8.05 39.40
C ASP A 346 -24.61 7.02 38.36
N ASP A 347 -25.75 7.26 37.71
CA ASP A 347 -26.39 6.34 36.76
C ASP A 347 -26.21 6.79 35.31
N TRP A 348 -26.50 5.86 34.39
CA TRP A 348 -26.51 6.09 32.95
C TRP A 348 -27.92 5.96 32.39
N VAL A 349 -28.40 7.00 31.71
CA VAL A 349 -29.74 7.05 31.12
C VAL A 349 -29.63 7.04 29.60
N LYS A 350 -30.39 6.15 28.95
CA LYS A 350 -30.46 6.11 27.48
C LYS A 350 -31.12 7.39 26.95
N SER A 351 -30.45 8.06 26.02
CA SER A 351 -31.02 9.17 25.25
C SER A 351 -31.89 8.60 24.13
N GLU A 352 -33.20 8.58 24.34
CA GLU A 352 -34.16 8.12 23.31
C GLU A 352 -34.16 9.02 22.07
N GLU A 353 -33.77 10.28 22.20
CA GLU A 353 -33.65 11.21 21.05
C GLU A 353 -32.49 10.83 20.13
N ASN A 354 -31.37 10.36 20.70
CA ASN A 354 -30.16 10.04 19.96
C ASN A 354 -30.03 8.56 19.60
N SER A 355 -30.89 7.70 20.15
CA SER A 355 -30.82 6.25 20.00
C SER A 355 -31.88 5.72 19.02
N GLY A 356 -31.64 4.56 18.42
CA GLY A 356 -32.62 3.97 17.51
C GLY A 356 -32.13 2.67 16.88
N THR A 357 -32.78 2.30 15.77
CA THR A 357 -32.34 1.19 14.91
C THR A 357 -31.94 1.70 13.53
N LYS A 358 -31.03 0.98 12.89
CA LYS A 358 -30.58 1.22 11.51
C LYS A 358 -30.31 -0.12 10.84
N GLU A 359 -30.44 -0.17 9.53
CA GLU A 359 -29.99 -1.34 8.76
C GLU A 359 -28.50 -1.22 8.44
N GLY A 360 -27.81 -2.34 8.48
CA GLY A 360 -26.43 -2.47 8.07
C GLY A 360 -26.20 -3.82 7.38
N PRO A 361 -25.09 -3.95 6.66
CA PRO A 361 -24.76 -5.17 5.94
C PRO A 361 -24.41 -6.34 6.87
N ILE A 362 -25.12 -7.45 6.75
CA ILE A 362 -24.92 -8.64 7.58
C ILE A 362 -23.50 -9.20 7.39
N GLY A 363 -22.82 -9.49 8.49
CA GLY A 363 -21.47 -10.05 8.51
C GLY A 363 -20.35 -9.00 8.47
N HIS A 364 -20.68 -7.72 8.28
CA HIS A 364 -19.72 -6.63 8.23
C HIS A 364 -19.83 -5.69 9.44
N THR A 365 -18.76 -4.92 9.67
CA THR A 365 -18.64 -4.04 10.83
C THR A 365 -19.37 -2.72 10.58
N VAL A 366 -20.15 -2.29 11.56
CA VAL A 366 -20.70 -0.93 11.62
C VAL A 366 -20.03 -0.16 12.75
N ILE A 367 -19.84 1.15 12.57
CA ILE A 367 -19.31 2.07 13.59
C ILE A 367 -20.43 2.97 14.10
N LEU A 368 -20.46 3.20 15.42
CA LEU A 368 -21.30 4.20 16.05
C LEU A 368 -20.61 5.57 15.99
N PRO A 369 -21.13 6.56 15.24
CA PRO A 369 -20.51 7.87 15.20
C PRO A 369 -20.52 8.53 16.58
N GLN A 370 -19.46 9.26 16.91
CA GLN A 370 -19.51 10.20 18.02
C GLN A 370 -20.33 11.42 17.59
N ILE A 371 -21.28 11.85 18.43
CA ILE A 371 -22.15 13.00 18.16
C ILE A 371 -21.96 14.06 19.23
N ALA A 372 -22.22 15.32 18.88
CA ALA A 372 -22.32 16.37 19.88
C ALA A 372 -23.65 16.22 20.64
N ILE A 373 -23.58 16.14 21.96
CA ILE A 373 -24.76 16.13 22.85
C ILE A 373 -24.64 17.33 23.79
N ASP A 374 -25.61 18.24 23.75
CA ASP A 374 -25.58 19.48 24.51
C ASP A 374 -25.41 19.23 26.02
N GLY A 375 -24.33 19.76 26.59
CA GLY A 375 -24.02 19.61 28.01
C GLY A 375 -23.31 18.31 28.39
N TYR A 376 -22.86 17.51 27.42
CA TYR A 376 -22.13 16.26 27.67
C TYR A 376 -20.89 16.12 26.79
N THR A 377 -19.94 15.30 27.25
CA THR A 377 -18.71 14.94 26.56
C THR A 377 -18.58 13.42 26.49
N PHE A 378 -18.20 12.88 25.33
CA PHE A 378 -17.99 11.45 25.14
C PHE A 378 -16.92 10.93 26.13
N ASP A 379 -17.26 9.85 26.82
CA ASP A 379 -16.40 9.16 27.79
C ASP A 379 -15.70 8.00 27.08
N ALA A 380 -14.54 8.28 26.49
CA ALA A 380 -13.78 7.28 25.74
C ALA A 380 -13.32 6.09 26.59
N ASP A 381 -13.15 6.30 27.91
CA ASP A 381 -12.65 5.29 28.85
C ASP A 381 -13.77 4.41 29.42
N ASN A 382 -15.03 4.63 29.03
CA ASN A 382 -16.15 3.83 29.53
C ASN A 382 -16.09 2.39 29.00
N GLU A 383 -15.95 1.41 29.92
CA GLU A 383 -15.87 -0.01 29.58
C GLU A 383 -17.12 -0.57 28.88
N ASN A 384 -18.26 0.13 28.97
CA ASN A 384 -19.51 -0.28 28.33
C ASN A 384 -19.64 0.21 26.89
N ASN A 385 -18.71 1.05 26.41
CA ASN A 385 -18.71 1.47 25.02
C ASN A 385 -18.61 0.26 24.09
N VAL A 386 -19.47 0.24 23.08
CA VAL A 386 -19.42 -0.69 21.95
C VAL A 386 -19.48 0.16 20.70
N MET A 387 -18.33 0.71 20.32
CA MET A 387 -18.23 1.70 19.24
C MET A 387 -18.22 1.06 17.85
N SER A 388 -18.01 -0.25 17.76
CA SER A 388 -18.15 -1.01 16.53
C SER A 388 -18.65 -2.43 16.82
N ALA A 389 -19.36 -3.02 15.87
CA ALA A 389 -19.83 -4.41 15.95
C ALA A 389 -20.16 -4.97 14.57
N ILE A 390 -20.06 -6.30 14.42
CA ILE A 390 -20.54 -7.00 13.22
C ILE A 390 -22.06 -7.10 13.25
N VAL A 391 -22.72 -6.71 12.15
CA VAL A 391 -24.18 -6.84 12.00
C VAL A 391 -24.56 -8.32 11.85
N LYS A 392 -25.43 -8.78 12.73
CA LYS A 392 -25.97 -10.15 12.73
C LYS A 392 -27.30 -10.22 12.01
N GLU A 393 -27.53 -11.35 11.33
CA GLU A 393 -28.79 -11.65 10.64
C GLU A 393 -30.00 -11.68 11.59
N ASP A 394 -29.80 -12.01 12.87
CA ASP A 394 -30.87 -12.12 13.87
C ASP A 394 -31.29 -10.78 14.52
N GLY A 395 -30.68 -9.67 14.11
CA GLY A 395 -30.99 -8.34 14.63
C GLY A 395 -30.45 -8.04 16.04
N THR A 396 -29.62 -8.93 16.62
CA THR A 396 -29.17 -8.79 18.02
C THR A 396 -27.95 -7.88 18.20
N THR A 397 -27.56 -7.14 17.17
CA THR A 397 -26.39 -6.26 17.20
C THR A 397 -26.74 -4.95 17.88
N VAL A 398 -25.96 -4.56 18.90
CA VAL A 398 -26.18 -3.32 19.68
C VAL A 398 -24.86 -2.58 19.86
N LEU A 399 -24.81 -1.33 19.41
CA LEU A 399 -23.71 -0.41 19.64
C LEU A 399 -24.07 0.58 20.73
N LYS A 400 -23.08 1.02 21.51
CA LYS A 400 -23.28 1.89 22.68
C LYS A 400 -22.20 2.93 22.81
N ALA A 401 -22.58 4.17 23.10
CA ALA A 401 -21.66 5.24 23.44
C ALA A 401 -22.12 5.97 24.72
N TYR A 402 -21.19 6.24 25.62
CA TYR A 402 -21.46 6.83 26.93
C TYR A 402 -20.88 8.26 27.02
N TYR A 403 -21.65 9.18 27.57
CA TYR A 403 -21.31 10.61 27.63
C TYR A 403 -21.45 11.17 29.06
N THR A 404 -20.34 11.66 29.60
CA THR A 404 -20.28 12.33 30.91
C THR A 404 -20.88 13.72 30.86
N LYS A 405 -21.52 14.14 31.95
CA LYS A 405 -22.11 15.47 32.06
C LYS A 405 -21.01 16.52 32.23
N ASN A 406 -21.05 17.57 31.44
CA ASN A 406 -20.11 18.68 31.56
C ASN A 406 -20.27 19.38 32.93
N ALA A 407 -19.13 19.83 33.48
CA ALA A 407 -19.06 20.48 34.79
C ALA A 407 -19.67 21.89 34.83
#